data_AF-A0A931ZI40-F1
#
_entry.id   AF-A0A931ZI40-F1
#
_cell.length_a   1.000
_cell.length_b   1.000
_cell.length_c   1.000
_cell.angle_alpha   90.00
_cell.angle_beta   90.00
_cell.angle_gamma   90.00
#
_symmetry.space_group_name_H-M   'P 1'
#
loop_
_entity.id
_entity.type
_entity.pdbx_description
1 polymer ?
#
loop_
_entity_poly.entity_id
_entity_poly.type
_entity_poly.pdbx_seq_one_letter_code
_entity_poly.pdbx_strand_id
1 'polypeptide(L)'
;MRRKVPRVSKVSQVPREWERETRDTLSRGFTLIELLVAISIIGILSSLLFVSYTSIQKNTRDTQRKSDLKQYLTALESYASANNSLYPIYGSVIDVNSGLCGELSEFLKNECLQDSRVASGWPNYKYRSDASGIKAGLAARLESGPLSAGMQAKWWVACTNGKMKEIESVSTSPNVGGGAINSECLR
;
A
#
# COMPACT_ATOMS: atom_id res chain seq x y z
N MET A 1 53.94 -39.17 55.20
CA MET A 1 53.51 -38.10 56.14
C MET A 1 52.18 -37.53 55.68
N ARG A 2 51.06 -37.92 56.30
CA ARG A 2 49.73 -37.36 56.04
C ARG A 2 49.55 -36.09 56.85
N ARG A 3 49.54 -34.91 56.21
CA ARG A 3 49.11 -33.68 56.89
C ARG A 3 47.59 -33.67 56.97
N LYS A 4 47.09 -33.75 58.21
CA LYS A 4 45.68 -33.60 58.59
C LYS A 4 45.14 -32.28 58.04
N VAL A 5 44.17 -32.36 57.14
CA VAL A 5 43.37 -31.19 56.73
C VAL A 5 42.40 -30.87 57.87
N PRO A 6 42.23 -29.59 58.25
CA PRO A 6 41.32 -29.23 59.34
C PRO A 6 39.85 -29.45 58.96
N ARG A 7 39.07 -29.83 59.96
CA ARG A 7 37.63 -30.09 59.89
C ARG A 7 36.92 -28.73 59.75
N VAL A 8 36.45 -28.41 58.55
CA VAL A 8 35.58 -27.25 58.34
C VAL A 8 34.31 -27.45 59.16
N SER A 9 34.11 -26.57 60.12
CA SER A 9 32.93 -26.48 60.97
C SER A 9 31.71 -26.11 60.14
N LYS A 10 30.64 -26.88 60.35
CA LYS A 10 29.25 -26.67 59.94
C LYS A 10 28.99 -25.37 59.17
N VAL A 11 28.71 -25.51 57.87
CA VAL A 11 27.92 -24.53 57.14
C VAL A 11 26.61 -24.39 57.89
N SER A 12 26.40 -23.23 58.51
CA SER A 12 25.14 -22.83 59.14
C SER A 12 24.05 -22.96 58.10
N GLN A 13 23.02 -23.72 58.47
CA GLN A 13 21.87 -24.00 57.63
C GLN A 13 21.30 -22.69 57.08
N VAL A 14 21.29 -22.57 55.76
CA VAL A 14 20.58 -21.51 55.06
C VAL A 14 19.09 -21.69 55.36
N PRO A 15 18.36 -20.66 55.83
CA PRO A 15 16.92 -20.79 56.06
C PRO A 15 16.24 -21.23 54.77
N ARG A 16 15.48 -22.33 54.79
CA ARG A 16 14.69 -22.78 53.63
C ARG A 16 13.42 -21.93 53.50
N GLU A 17 13.61 -20.63 53.29
CA GLU A 17 12.52 -19.65 53.24
C GLU A 17 12.11 -19.30 51.81
N TRP A 18 12.97 -19.46 50.81
CA TRP A 18 12.62 -19.16 49.41
C TRP A 18 11.92 -20.32 48.68
N GLU A 19 11.42 -21.32 49.41
CA GLU A 19 10.89 -22.57 48.82
C GLU A 19 9.35 -22.63 48.80
N ARG A 20 8.64 -21.51 49.04
CA ARG A 20 7.17 -21.44 48.89
C ARG A 20 6.69 -20.11 48.32
N GLU A 21 6.91 -19.91 47.03
CA GLU A 21 6.08 -18.96 46.28
C GLU A 21 6.03 -19.32 44.79
N THR A 22 5.68 -20.56 44.48
CA THR A 22 5.21 -20.88 43.13
C THR A 22 3.89 -21.58 43.17
N ARG A 23 2.91 -20.87 42.60
CA ARG A 23 1.69 -21.36 41.95
C ARG A 23 0.49 -21.62 42.86
N ASP A 24 -0.15 -20.52 43.23
CA ASP A 24 -1.61 -20.48 43.10
C ASP A 24 -1.96 -20.50 41.60
N THR A 25 -1.85 -21.67 40.97
CA THR A 25 -2.65 -21.92 39.76
C THR A 25 -4.08 -22.04 40.24
N LEU A 26 -4.76 -20.89 40.39
CA LEU A 26 -6.20 -20.81 40.35
C LEU A 26 -6.63 -21.33 38.99
N SER A 27 -6.74 -22.65 38.88
CA SER A 27 -7.36 -23.36 37.76
C SER A 27 -8.86 -23.05 37.78
N ARG A 28 -9.22 -21.79 37.52
CA ARG A 28 -10.59 -21.39 37.23
C ARG A 28 -10.94 -21.99 35.88
N GLY A 29 -11.71 -23.07 35.89
CA GLY A 29 -12.35 -23.58 34.68
C GLY A 29 -13.31 -22.52 34.15
N PHE A 30 -13.21 -22.23 32.85
CA PHE A 30 -14.20 -21.40 32.17
C PHE A 30 -15.58 -22.05 32.27
N THR A 31 -16.59 -21.25 32.56
CA THR A 31 -17.96 -21.74 32.54
C THR A 31 -18.41 -21.93 31.08
N LEU A 32 -19.25 -22.95 30.83
CA LEU A 32 -19.84 -23.15 29.49
C LEU A 32 -20.59 -21.90 28.99
N ILE A 33 -21.21 -21.16 29.92
CA ILE A 33 -21.93 -19.92 29.60
C ILE A 33 -20.99 -18.76 29.22
N GLU A 34 -19.82 -18.63 29.85
CA GLU A 34 -18.82 -17.64 29.42
C GLU A 34 -18.37 -17.88 28.00
N LEU A 35 -18.10 -19.13 27.65
CA LEU A 35 -17.64 -19.47 26.30
C LEU A 35 -18.76 -19.23 25.28
N LEU A 36 -20.01 -19.55 25.64
CA LEU A 36 -21.19 -19.33 24.79
C LEU A 36 -21.46 -17.83 24.54
N VAL A 37 -21.38 -17.01 25.58
CA VAL A 37 -21.54 -15.55 25.45
C VAL A 37 -20.36 -14.93 24.70
N ALA A 38 -19.14 -15.42 24.88
CA ALA A 38 -17.98 -14.91 24.17
C ALA A 38 -18.08 -15.15 22.66
N ILE A 39 -18.43 -16.36 22.21
CA ILE A 39 -18.56 -16.65 20.78
C ILE A 39 -19.75 -15.92 20.15
N SER A 40 -20.82 -15.66 20.91
CA SER A 40 -21.97 -14.90 20.40
C SER A 40 -21.61 -13.44 20.17
N ILE A 41 -20.88 -12.81 21.09
CA ILE A 41 -20.39 -11.43 20.93
C ILE A 41 -19.39 -11.34 19.77
N ILE A 42 -18.43 -12.27 19.68
CA ILE A 42 -17.45 -12.31 18.57
C ILE A 42 -18.17 -12.50 17.24
N GLY A 43 -19.20 -13.35 17.17
CA GLY A 43 -20.01 -13.57 15.96
C GLY A 43 -20.72 -12.31 15.50
N ILE A 44 -21.37 -11.58 16.42
CA ILE A 44 -22.05 -10.31 16.12
C ILE A 44 -21.05 -9.28 15.60
N LEU A 45 -19.94 -9.06 16.32
CA LEU A 45 -18.93 -8.08 15.92
C LEU A 45 -18.29 -8.43 14.57
N SER A 46 -17.94 -9.70 14.36
CA SER A 46 -17.30 -10.16 13.12
C SER A 46 -18.20 -9.97 11.90
N SER A 47 -19.51 -10.17 12.05
CA SER A 47 -20.47 -9.99 10.95
C SER A 47 -20.52 -8.53 10.44
N LEU A 48 -20.44 -7.56 11.35
CA LEU A 48 -20.47 -6.13 11.00
C LEU A 48 -19.16 -5.69 10.35
N LEU A 49 -18.03 -6.21 10.84
CA LEU A 49 -16.70 -5.89 10.29
C LEU A 49 -16.55 -6.35 8.84
N PHE A 50 -17.05 -7.54 8.51
CA PHE A 50 -16.86 -8.14 7.18
C PHE A 50 -17.42 -7.29 6.03
N VAL A 51 -18.59 -6.68 6.22
CA VAL A 51 -19.24 -5.85 5.18
C VAL A 51 -18.39 -4.61 4.85
N SER A 52 -17.81 -3.97 5.87
CA SER A 52 -17.02 -2.74 5.70
C SER A 52 -15.60 -2.99 5.14
N TYR A 53 -15.03 -4.17 5.39
CA TYR A 53 -13.63 -4.49 5.10
C TYR A 53 -13.27 -4.35 3.61
N THR A 54 -14.16 -4.78 2.71
CA THR A 54 -13.90 -4.75 1.26
C THR A 54 -13.79 -3.32 0.73
N SER A 55 -14.58 -2.39 1.26
CA SER A 55 -14.55 -0.97 0.88
C SER A 55 -13.28 -0.29 1.39
N ILE A 56 -12.88 -0.59 2.64
CA ILE A 56 -11.65 -0.07 3.24
C ILE A 56 -10.44 -0.47 2.39
N GLN A 57 -10.34 -1.73 1.99
CA GLN A 57 -9.24 -2.18 1.16
C GLN A 57 -9.17 -1.46 -0.20
N LYS A 58 -10.31 -1.19 -0.84
CA LYS A 58 -10.37 -0.42 -2.10
C LYS A 58 -9.82 0.99 -1.89
N ASN A 59 -10.23 1.65 -0.82
CA ASN A 59 -9.78 3.00 -0.49
C ASN A 59 -8.28 3.05 -0.14
N THR A 60 -7.76 2.04 0.55
CA THR A 60 -6.32 1.92 0.82
C THR A 60 -5.53 1.80 -0.49
N ARG A 61 -5.98 0.95 -1.42
CA ARG A 61 -5.33 0.82 -2.74
C ARG A 61 -5.45 2.11 -3.57
N ASP A 62 -6.60 2.77 -3.55
CA ASP A 62 -6.77 4.08 -4.21
C ASP A 62 -5.81 5.13 -3.61
N THR A 63 -5.60 5.11 -2.31
CA THR A 63 -4.63 6.00 -1.63
C THR A 63 -3.20 5.66 -2.04
N GLN A 64 -2.85 4.38 -2.14
CA GLN A 64 -1.56 3.91 -2.62
C GLN A 64 -1.31 4.40 -4.06
N ARG A 65 -2.27 4.19 -4.98
CA ARG A 65 -2.19 4.68 -6.37
C ARG A 65 -1.93 6.18 -6.45
N LYS A 66 -2.64 6.97 -5.63
CA LYS A 66 -2.44 8.43 -5.56
C LYS A 66 -1.03 8.79 -5.08
N SER A 67 -0.49 8.05 -4.11
CA SER A 67 0.89 8.21 -3.63
C SER A 67 1.91 7.84 -4.71
N ASP A 68 1.68 6.75 -5.43
CA ASP A 68 2.57 6.26 -6.48
C ASP A 68 2.66 7.28 -7.63
N LEU A 69 1.53 7.86 -8.06
CA LEU A 69 1.56 8.93 -9.07
C LEU A 69 2.35 10.16 -8.61
N LYS A 70 2.32 10.52 -7.32
CA LYS A 70 3.13 11.62 -6.80
C LYS A 70 4.63 11.31 -6.84
N GLN A 71 5.00 10.07 -6.54
CA GLN A 71 6.39 9.62 -6.65
C GLN A 71 6.85 9.65 -8.11
N TYR A 72 6.01 9.18 -9.05
CA TYR A 72 6.31 9.27 -10.48
C TYR A 72 6.40 10.72 -10.98
N LEU A 73 5.53 11.62 -10.53
CA LEU A 73 5.66 13.05 -10.85
C LEU A 73 6.98 13.62 -10.37
N THR A 74 7.37 13.33 -9.13
CA THR A 74 8.65 13.82 -8.58
C THR A 74 9.84 13.31 -9.41
N ALA A 75 9.78 12.06 -9.86
CA ALA A 75 10.78 11.48 -10.75
C ALA A 75 10.77 12.14 -12.14
N LEU A 76 9.59 12.43 -12.70
CA LEU A 76 9.44 13.17 -13.96
C LEU A 76 10.02 14.59 -13.88
N GLU A 77 9.78 15.31 -12.79
CA GLU A 77 10.36 16.65 -12.58
C GLU A 77 11.89 16.58 -12.50
N SER A 78 12.41 15.53 -11.84
CA SER A 78 13.86 15.29 -11.75
C SER A 78 14.45 14.93 -13.12
N TYR A 79 13.75 14.10 -13.90
CA TYR A 79 14.11 13.77 -15.27
C TYR A 79 14.13 15.02 -16.15
N ALA A 80 13.07 15.84 -16.12
CA ALA A 80 12.98 17.05 -16.92
C ALA A 80 14.11 18.04 -16.55
N SER A 81 14.43 18.15 -15.26
CA SER A 81 15.57 18.97 -14.80
C SER A 81 16.91 18.52 -15.40
N ALA A 82 17.09 17.21 -15.65
CA ALA A 82 18.27 16.66 -16.30
C ALA A 82 18.20 16.71 -17.84
N ASN A 83 17.00 16.80 -18.42
CA ASN A 83 16.74 16.66 -19.86
C ASN A 83 16.16 17.94 -20.48
N ASN A 84 16.83 19.08 -20.29
CA ASN A 84 16.46 20.37 -20.91
C ASN A 84 15.01 20.82 -20.64
N SER A 85 14.47 20.51 -19.46
CA SER A 85 13.06 20.75 -19.09
C SER A 85 12.04 20.03 -19.97
N LEU A 86 12.42 18.91 -20.58
CA LEU A 86 11.56 18.07 -21.41
C LEU A 86 11.26 16.74 -20.74
N TYR A 87 10.00 16.34 -20.80
CA TYR A 87 9.51 15.03 -20.39
C TYR A 87 9.64 14.01 -21.53
N PRO A 88 9.71 12.70 -21.22
CA PRO A 88 9.76 11.67 -22.24
C PRO A 88 8.58 11.70 -23.20
N ILE A 89 8.84 11.61 -24.51
CA ILE A 89 7.81 11.75 -25.55
C ILE A 89 7.44 10.38 -26.11
N TYR A 90 6.13 10.10 -26.11
CA TYR A 90 5.56 8.91 -26.75
C TYR A 90 4.44 9.30 -27.70
N GLY A 91 4.39 8.66 -28.87
CA GLY A 91 3.36 8.92 -29.89
C GLY A 91 1.94 8.52 -29.44
N SER A 92 1.83 7.70 -28.41
CA SER A 92 0.57 7.18 -27.86
C SER A 92 0.58 7.23 -26.34
N VAL A 93 -0.55 6.85 -25.74
CA VAL A 93 -0.65 6.63 -24.30
C VAL A 93 0.09 5.33 -24.00
N ILE A 94 1.00 5.36 -23.03
CA ILE A 94 1.77 4.19 -22.65
C ILE A 94 1.48 3.77 -21.21
N ASP A 95 1.74 2.50 -20.91
CA ASP A 95 1.84 2.04 -19.53
C ASP A 95 3.19 2.44 -18.96
N VAL A 96 3.20 2.94 -17.73
CA VAL A 96 4.43 3.42 -17.07
C VAL A 96 5.48 2.32 -17.02
N ASN A 97 5.09 1.08 -16.73
CA ASN A 97 6.04 -0.02 -16.50
C ASN A 97 6.69 -0.59 -17.74
N SER A 98 6.01 -0.49 -18.89
CA SER A 98 6.53 -1.02 -20.15
C SER A 98 7.28 0.02 -20.98
N GLY A 99 7.21 1.31 -20.62
CA GLY A 99 7.94 2.38 -21.31
C GLY A 99 8.70 3.27 -20.34
N LEU A 100 7.96 4.14 -19.64
CA LEU A 100 8.50 5.25 -18.85
C LEU A 100 9.46 4.80 -17.74
N CYS A 101 9.23 3.63 -17.18
CA CYS A 101 9.95 3.11 -16.04
C CYS A 101 11.45 2.93 -16.27
N GLY A 102 11.85 2.49 -17.46
CA GLY A 102 13.27 2.37 -17.80
C GLY A 102 13.97 3.72 -17.83
N GLU A 103 13.31 4.74 -18.37
CA GLU A 103 13.82 6.12 -18.44
C GLU A 103 13.89 6.80 -17.07
N LEU A 104 12.98 6.46 -16.16
CA LEU A 104 12.94 7.01 -14.80
C LEU A 104 13.76 6.21 -13.78
N SER A 105 14.45 5.14 -14.19
CA SER A 105 15.14 4.22 -13.28
C SER A 105 16.21 4.88 -12.41
N GLU A 106 16.85 5.94 -12.89
CA GLU A 106 17.84 6.72 -12.13
C GLU A 106 17.19 7.72 -11.15
N PHE A 107 15.93 8.10 -11.40
CA PHE A 107 15.21 9.13 -10.64
C PHE A 107 14.20 8.55 -9.64
N LEU A 108 13.86 7.27 -9.77
CA LEU A 108 13.00 6.53 -8.85
C LEU A 108 13.87 5.78 -7.83
N LYS A 109 13.76 6.16 -6.55
CA LYS A 109 14.46 5.48 -5.43
C LYS A 109 14.04 4.02 -5.22
N ASN A 110 12.92 3.62 -5.81
CA ASN A 110 12.38 2.27 -5.76
C ASN A 110 12.27 1.76 -7.19
N GLU A 111 12.57 0.48 -7.41
CA GLU A 111 12.16 -0.22 -8.63
C GLU A 111 10.67 0.08 -8.92
N CYS A 112 10.32 0.15 -10.20
CA CYS A 112 9.01 0.53 -10.72
C CYS A 112 7.83 0.22 -9.79
N LEU A 113 7.14 1.28 -9.35
CA LEU A 113 5.98 1.14 -8.47
C LEU A 113 4.86 0.43 -9.22
N GLN A 114 4.34 -0.64 -8.60
CA GLN A 114 3.31 -1.49 -9.15
C GLN A 114 2.09 -1.59 -8.26
N ASP A 115 0.92 -1.46 -8.88
CA ASP A 115 -0.34 -1.76 -8.25
C ASP A 115 -0.52 -3.28 -8.15
N SER A 116 -0.75 -3.79 -6.93
CA SER A 116 -0.93 -5.22 -6.68
C SER A 116 -2.10 -5.85 -7.46
N ARG A 117 -3.03 -5.03 -7.98
CA ARG A 117 -4.17 -5.47 -8.78
C ARG A 117 -3.84 -5.73 -10.24
N VAL A 118 -2.68 -5.30 -10.75
CA VAL A 118 -2.30 -5.47 -12.16
C VAL A 118 -2.33 -6.94 -12.58
N ALA A 119 -1.87 -7.84 -11.71
CA ALA A 119 -1.92 -9.29 -11.94
C ALA A 119 -3.36 -9.85 -12.11
N SER A 120 -4.37 -9.12 -11.64
CA SER A 120 -5.80 -9.46 -11.79
C SER A 120 -6.48 -8.80 -12.99
N GLY A 121 -5.70 -8.31 -13.96
CA GLY A 121 -6.20 -7.68 -15.18
C GLY A 121 -6.58 -6.21 -15.01
N TRP A 122 -6.15 -5.56 -13.93
CA TRP A 122 -6.33 -4.12 -13.74
C TRP A 122 -5.34 -3.31 -14.60
N PRO A 123 -5.75 -2.16 -15.14
CA PRO A 123 -4.86 -1.33 -15.93
C PRO A 123 -3.71 -0.79 -15.07
N ASN A 124 -2.50 -0.82 -15.62
CA ASN A 124 -1.34 -0.14 -15.08
C ASN A 124 -1.50 1.39 -15.11
N TYR A 125 -0.62 2.10 -14.41
CA TYR A 125 -0.53 3.54 -14.52
C TYR A 125 -0.25 3.96 -15.96
N LYS A 126 -0.94 5.00 -16.42
CA LYS A 126 -0.83 5.52 -17.77
C LYS A 126 -0.03 6.81 -17.77
N TYR A 127 0.78 7.00 -18.81
CA TYR A 127 1.54 8.20 -19.05
C TYR A 127 1.28 8.73 -20.46
N ARG A 128 1.28 10.06 -20.59
CA ARG A 128 1.27 10.74 -21.88
C ARG A 128 1.87 12.15 -21.76
N SER A 129 2.68 12.51 -22.74
CA SER A 129 3.15 13.88 -22.97
C SER A 129 2.44 14.53 -24.15
N ASP A 130 2.60 15.85 -24.28
CA ASP A 130 2.37 16.53 -25.56
C ASP A 130 3.48 16.20 -26.58
N ALA A 131 3.31 16.67 -27.81
CA ALA A 131 4.26 16.45 -28.90
C ALA A 131 5.59 17.18 -28.70
N SER A 132 5.65 18.14 -27.78
CA SER A 132 6.83 18.94 -27.48
C SER A 132 7.60 18.45 -26.26
N GLY A 133 7.04 17.52 -25.48
CA GLY A 133 7.60 17.09 -24.20
C GLY A 133 7.52 18.16 -23.11
N ILE A 134 6.74 19.23 -23.28
CA ILE A 134 6.67 20.34 -22.32
C ILE A 134 5.59 20.07 -21.27
N LYS A 135 4.47 19.49 -21.69
CA LYS A 135 3.38 19.08 -20.80
C LYS A 135 3.32 17.57 -20.76
N ALA A 136 3.15 17.01 -19.57
CA ALA A 136 2.87 15.59 -19.41
C ALA A 136 1.90 15.34 -18.25
N GLY A 137 1.33 14.14 -18.25
CA GLY A 137 0.45 13.70 -17.20
C GLY A 137 0.47 12.20 -17.02
N LEU A 138 0.11 11.82 -15.80
CA LEU A 138 -0.05 10.46 -15.34
C LEU A 138 -1.50 10.22 -14.94
N ALA A 139 -2.00 9.01 -15.14
CA ALA A 139 -3.33 8.63 -14.69
C ALA A 139 -3.35 7.22 -14.08
N ALA A 140 -4.13 7.08 -13.01
CA ALA A 140 -4.41 5.79 -12.36
C ALA A 140 -5.93 5.60 -12.26
N ARG A 141 -6.41 4.40 -12.60
CA ARG A 141 -7.83 4.05 -12.42
C ARG A 141 -8.10 3.81 -10.94
N LEU A 142 -9.20 4.34 -10.43
CA LEU A 142 -9.64 4.14 -9.04
C LEU A 142 -10.65 3.00 -8.92
N GLU A 143 -10.55 2.23 -7.84
CA GLU A 143 -11.44 1.12 -7.50
C GLU A 143 -12.81 1.56 -6.98
N SER A 144 -12.89 2.81 -6.54
CA SER A 144 -14.13 3.49 -6.18
C SER A 144 -15.08 3.75 -7.37
N GLY A 145 -14.61 3.61 -8.62
CA GLY A 145 -15.44 3.76 -9.82
C GLY A 145 -16.18 2.49 -10.25
N PRO A 146 -17.30 2.61 -10.98
CA PRO A 146 -18.02 1.47 -11.54
C PRO A 146 -17.17 0.69 -12.56
N LEU A 147 -17.37 -0.64 -12.58
CA LEU A 147 -16.62 -1.58 -13.44
C LEU A 147 -17.37 -1.96 -14.71
N SER A 148 -18.67 -1.66 -14.80
CA SER A 148 -19.53 -2.01 -15.94
C SER A 148 -19.25 -1.14 -17.17
N ALA A 149 -19.25 -1.77 -18.34
CA ALA A 149 -19.18 -1.07 -19.61
C ALA A 149 -20.35 -0.07 -19.75
N GLY A 150 -20.05 1.14 -20.20
CA GLY A 150 -21.04 2.23 -20.32
C GLY A 150 -21.25 3.05 -19.04
N MET A 151 -20.56 2.73 -17.95
CA MET A 151 -20.57 3.53 -16.73
C MET A 151 -19.24 4.27 -16.54
N GLN A 152 -19.29 5.46 -15.92
CA GLN A 152 -18.14 6.36 -15.89
C GLN A 152 -17.06 5.83 -14.93
N ALA A 153 -15.93 5.38 -15.45
CA ALA A 153 -14.78 5.00 -14.64
C ALA A 153 -14.16 6.24 -13.99
N LYS A 154 -13.71 6.08 -12.75
CA LYS A 154 -13.00 7.13 -12.01
C LYS A 154 -11.50 7.00 -12.23
N TRP A 155 -10.86 8.12 -12.56
CA TRP A 155 -9.42 8.22 -12.75
C TRP A 155 -8.86 9.32 -11.87
N TRP A 156 -7.71 9.07 -11.27
CA TRP A 156 -6.89 10.10 -10.66
C TRP A 156 -5.84 10.55 -11.66
N VAL A 157 -5.87 11.82 -12.03
CA VAL A 157 -4.94 12.42 -12.99
C VAL A 157 -3.97 13.33 -12.23
N ALA A 158 -2.70 13.23 -12.57
CA ALA A 158 -1.62 14.02 -11.98
C ALA A 158 -0.77 14.62 -13.11
N CYS A 159 -0.77 15.93 -13.22
CA CYS A 159 -0.11 16.68 -14.29
C CYS A 159 1.22 17.26 -13.80
N THR A 160 2.18 17.43 -14.71
CA THR A 160 3.50 18.03 -14.40
C THR A 160 3.43 19.52 -14.05
N ASN A 161 2.32 20.20 -14.36
CA ASN A 161 2.06 21.56 -13.88
C ASN A 161 1.57 21.64 -12.42
N GLY A 162 1.66 20.54 -11.66
CA GLY A 162 1.21 20.45 -10.27
C GLY A 162 -0.29 20.22 -10.08
N LYS A 163 -1.10 20.21 -11.14
CA LYS A 163 -2.54 19.93 -11.03
C LYS A 163 -2.78 18.44 -10.76
N MET A 164 -3.60 18.14 -9.77
CA MET A 164 -4.07 16.78 -9.49
C MET A 164 -5.59 16.80 -9.32
N LYS A 165 -6.29 15.89 -10.00
CA LYS A 165 -7.75 15.90 -10.03
C LYS A 165 -8.33 14.52 -10.30
N GLU A 166 -9.50 14.27 -9.72
CA GLU A 166 -10.33 13.12 -10.06
C GLU A 166 -11.19 13.43 -11.30
N ILE A 167 -11.18 12.53 -12.28
CA ILE A 167 -11.92 12.65 -13.54
C ILE A 167 -12.81 11.43 -13.71
N GLU A 168 -14.06 11.68 -14.07
CA GLU A 168 -15.01 10.65 -14.46
C GLU A 168 -15.02 10.55 -15.99
N SER A 169 -14.71 9.37 -16.51
CA SER A 169 -14.63 9.10 -17.95
C SER A 169 -15.66 8.05 -18.35
N VAL A 170 -16.43 8.30 -19.41
CA VAL A 170 -17.57 7.47 -19.87
C VAL A 170 -17.18 6.04 -20.29
N SER A 171 -15.89 5.70 -20.37
CA SER A 171 -15.40 4.38 -20.77
C SER A 171 -14.45 3.75 -19.74
N THR A 172 -14.63 2.44 -19.54
CA THR A 172 -13.85 1.60 -18.61
C THR A 172 -12.59 1.01 -19.25
N SER A 173 -12.30 1.36 -20.51
CA SER A 173 -11.17 0.82 -21.28
C SER A 173 -9.82 1.30 -20.70
N PRO A 174 -8.78 0.45 -20.70
CA PRO A 174 -7.43 0.83 -20.25
C PRO A 174 -6.87 2.07 -20.95
N ASN A 175 -7.23 2.28 -22.22
CA ASN A 175 -6.71 3.39 -23.04
C ASN A 175 -7.33 4.75 -22.70
N VAL A 176 -8.38 4.76 -21.86
CA VAL A 176 -9.14 5.96 -21.49
C VAL A 176 -8.36 6.85 -20.53
N GLY A 177 -7.42 6.28 -19.77
CA GLY A 177 -6.49 7.07 -18.96
C GLY A 177 -5.79 8.16 -19.79
N GLY A 178 -5.52 7.90 -21.07
CA GLY A 178 -5.01 8.90 -22.01
C GLY A 178 -5.97 10.03 -22.33
N GLY A 179 -7.27 9.74 -22.45
CA GLY A 179 -8.31 10.74 -22.63
C GLY A 179 -8.39 11.70 -21.43
N ALA A 180 -8.30 11.15 -20.22
CA ALA A 180 -8.28 11.94 -18.98
C ALA A 180 -7.02 12.83 -18.88
N ILE A 181 -5.86 12.33 -19.29
CA ILE A 181 -4.62 13.12 -19.37
C ILE A 181 -4.75 14.23 -20.42
N ASN A 182 -5.28 13.91 -21.61
CA ASN A 182 -5.48 14.90 -22.69
C ASN A 182 -6.39 16.05 -22.26
N SER A 183 -7.50 15.75 -21.57
CA SER A 183 -8.50 16.77 -21.21
C SER A 183 -8.03 17.72 -20.10
N GLU A 184 -7.12 17.29 -19.23
CA GLU A 184 -6.72 18.05 -18.04
C GLU A 184 -5.27 18.53 -18.07
N CYS A 185 -4.33 17.72 -18.56
CA CYS A 185 -2.90 18.04 -18.52
C CYS A 185 -2.38 18.66 -19.81
N LEU A 186 -2.94 18.28 -20.97
CA LEU A 186 -2.41 18.67 -22.28
C LEU A 186 -3.21 19.77 -22.99
N ARG A 187 -4.19 20.36 -22.31
CA ARG A 187 -4.88 21.58 -22.78
C ARG A 187 -4.03 22.83 -22.59
#